data_AF-A0A5C3Q9G2-F1
#
_entry.id   AF-A0A5C3Q9G2-F1
#
_cell.length_a   1.000
_cell.length_b   1.000
_cell.length_c   1.000
_cell.angle_alpha   90.00
_cell.angle_beta   90.00
_cell.angle_gamma   90.00
#
_symmetry.space_group_name_H-M   'P 1'
#
loop_
_entity.id
_entity.type
_entity.pdbx_description
1 polymer ?
#
loop_
_entity_poly.entity_id
_entity_poly.type
_entity_poly.pdbx_seq_one_letter_code
_entity_poly.pdbx_strand_id
1 'polypeptide(L)'
;MRSRDGRESVSLNGFEGDNPTIFVNQRMEFTQPKGVTPKAISVVEERRHAYLLPSKPDSGKKRVAKPVKDIPTQVDFELRYTPSAITLFRFSALIFNAHYIHLDRSYAQEVAGYPDLLVHGVLSALKLLEAFTTLNPELSLKSFEYRAHNPMIVDRCDHLGV
;
A
#
# COMPACT_ATOMS: atom_id res chain seq x y z
N MET A 1 -24.56 -10.49 5.13
CA MET A 1 -24.11 -9.10 4.93
C MET A 1 -23.30 -8.68 6.17
N ARG A 2 -21.97 -8.57 6.06
CA ARG A 2 -21.11 -8.11 7.17
C ARG A 2 -21.44 -6.63 7.43
N SER A 3 -21.67 -6.22 8.68
CA SER A 3 -21.77 -4.79 9.00
C SER A 3 -20.37 -4.20 9.07
N ARG A 4 -20.12 -3.16 8.27
CA ARG A 4 -18.93 -2.31 8.32
C ARG A 4 -19.32 -1.05 9.08
N ASP A 5 -18.71 -0.84 10.25
CA ASP A 5 -18.75 0.46 10.92
C ASP A 5 -17.39 1.12 10.70
N GLY A 6 -17.39 2.38 10.28
CA GLY A 6 -16.20 3.09 9.83
C GLY A 6 -16.10 4.44 10.52
N ARG A 7 -14.94 4.75 11.09
CA ARG A 7 -14.62 6.08 11.59
C ARG A 7 -13.53 6.68 10.71
N GLU A 8 -13.77 7.86 10.19
CA GLU A 8 -12.82 8.59 9.36
C GLU A 8 -12.37 9.85 10.09
N SER A 9 -11.09 10.17 9.97
CA SER A 9 -10.53 11.42 10.46
C SER A 9 -9.53 11.97 9.46
N VAL A 10 -9.50 13.29 9.33
CA VAL A 10 -8.55 13.99 8.46
C VAL A 10 -7.53 14.68 9.35
N SER A 11 -6.25 14.44 9.08
CA SER A 11 -5.14 15.14 9.74
C SER A 11 -4.31 15.86 8.69
N LEU A 12 -3.97 17.12 8.94
CA LEU A 12 -3.14 17.92 8.07
C LEU A 12 -1.69 17.94 8.60
N ASN A 13 -0.70 17.75 7.73
CA ASN A 13 0.72 17.92 8.05
C ASN A 13 1.43 18.73 6.96
N GLY A 14 2.32 19.66 7.36
CA GLY A 14 3.23 20.34 6.43
C GLY A 14 2.72 21.62 5.77
N PHE A 15 1.99 22.48 6.50
CA PHE A 15 1.53 23.79 6.00
C PHE A 15 2.65 24.86 5.90
N GLU A 16 3.86 24.55 6.35
CA GLU A 16 5.01 25.50 6.33
C GLU A 16 5.74 25.58 4.97
N GLY A 17 5.19 25.04 3.88
CA GLY A 17 5.80 25.13 2.55
C GLY A 17 4.80 25.05 1.38
N ASP A 18 5.29 25.30 0.16
CA ASP A 18 4.48 25.45 -1.07
C ASP A 18 3.72 24.18 -1.54
N ASN A 19 3.83 23.04 -0.83
CA ASN A 19 3.21 21.76 -1.20
C ASN A 19 2.77 20.96 0.05
N PRO A 20 1.64 21.30 0.68
CA PRO A 20 1.10 20.54 1.81
C PRO A 20 0.77 19.10 1.42
N THR A 21 0.99 18.16 2.36
CA THR A 21 0.54 16.76 2.23
C THR A 21 -0.66 16.54 3.12
N ILE A 22 -1.79 16.16 2.52
CA ILE A 22 -3.02 15.88 3.25
C ILE A 22 -3.03 14.40 3.62
N PHE A 23 -3.17 14.08 4.91
CA PHE A 23 -3.30 12.69 5.37
C PHE A 23 -4.74 12.39 5.76
N VAL A 24 -5.34 11.38 5.13
CA VAL A 24 -6.65 10.87 5.50
C VAL A 24 -6.45 9.55 6.26
N ASN A 25 -6.84 9.54 7.54
CA ASN A 25 -6.79 8.34 8.38
C ASN A 25 -8.18 7.71 8.42
N GLN A 26 -8.27 6.46 7.98
CA GLN A 26 -9.50 5.69 7.97
C GLN A 26 -9.33 4.50 8.89
N ARG A 27 -10.27 4.33 9.83
CA ARG A 27 -10.37 3.16 10.70
C ARG A 27 -11.67 2.42 10.39
N MET A 28 -11.57 1.13 10.17
CA MET A 28 -12.69 0.27 9.79
C MET A 28 -12.78 -0.90 10.76
N GLU A 29 -13.97 -1.15 11.27
CA GLU A 29 -14.24 -2.25 12.20
C GLU A 29 -15.22 -3.23 11.53
N PHE A 30 -14.76 -4.48 11.39
CA PHE A 30 -15.51 -5.56 10.79
C PHE A 30 -16.03 -6.48 11.88
N THR A 31 -17.32 -6.80 11.82
CA THR A 31 -18.00 -7.66 12.79
C THR A 31 -18.59 -8.90 12.10
N GLN A 32 -18.64 -10.02 12.82
CA GLN A 32 -19.30 -11.22 12.33
C GLN A 32 -20.81 -10.96 12.13
N PRO A 33 -21.41 -11.42 11.02
CA PRO A 33 -22.82 -11.21 10.77
C PRO A 33 -23.68 -12.19 11.57
N LYS A 34 -24.49 -11.66 12.51
CA LYS A 34 -25.60 -12.27 13.28
C LYS A 34 -25.33 -13.65 13.93
N GLY A 35 -25.52 -13.72 15.26
CA GLY A 35 -25.53 -14.96 16.04
C GLY A 35 -24.60 -14.95 17.27
N VAL A 36 -23.66 -14.01 17.32
CA VAL A 36 -22.76 -13.80 18.46
C VAL A 36 -23.15 -12.51 19.16
N THR A 37 -23.67 -12.62 20.38
CA THR A 37 -23.94 -11.52 21.30
C THR A 37 -23.04 -11.66 22.53
N PRO A 38 -22.21 -10.66 22.86
CA PRO A 38 -22.09 -9.35 22.20
C PRO A 38 -21.41 -9.43 20.82
N LYS A 39 -21.70 -8.44 19.93
CA LYS A 39 -21.01 -8.31 18.64
C LYS A 39 -19.52 -8.05 18.88
N ALA A 40 -18.70 -9.09 18.81
CA ALA A 40 -17.26 -8.96 18.90
C ALA A 40 -16.69 -8.42 17.58
N ILE A 41 -15.81 -7.41 17.67
CA ILE A 41 -15.01 -6.96 16.52
C ILE A 41 -14.11 -8.12 16.10
N SER A 42 -14.13 -8.44 14.81
CA SER A 42 -13.38 -9.55 14.24
C SER A 42 -12.09 -9.09 13.61
N VAL A 43 -12.13 -7.94 12.93
CA VAL A 43 -10.96 -7.32 12.30
C VAL A 43 -11.07 -5.81 12.46
N VAL A 44 -9.94 -5.20 12.75
CA VAL A 44 -9.74 -3.76 12.70
C VAL A 44 -8.76 -3.48 11.56
N GLU A 45 -9.09 -2.54 10.70
CA GLU A 45 -8.19 -2.06 9.65
C GLU A 45 -7.98 -0.56 9.79
N GLU A 46 -6.72 -0.14 9.76
CA GLU A 46 -6.34 1.27 9.77
C GLU A 46 -5.54 1.60 8.51
N ARG A 47 -5.93 2.67 7.82
CA ARG A 47 -5.26 3.17 6.62
C ARG A 47 -4.92 4.64 6.78
N ARG A 48 -3.69 5.01 6.44
CA ARG A 48 -3.26 6.40 6.31
C ARG A 48 -2.93 6.68 4.85
N HIS A 49 -3.81 7.40 4.15
CA HIS A 49 -3.61 7.79 2.76
C HIS A 49 -2.96 9.17 2.70
N ALA A 50 -1.91 9.30 1.89
CA ALA A 50 -1.26 10.58 1.62
C ALA A 50 -1.75 11.13 0.28
N TYR A 51 -2.37 12.31 0.31
CA TYR A 51 -2.76 13.07 -0.87
C TYR A 51 -1.75 14.18 -1.07
N LEU A 52 -1.05 14.09 -2.20
CA LEU A 52 -0.14 15.11 -2.66
C LEU A 52 -0.90 16.03 -3.61
N LEU A 53 -0.71 17.34 -3.48
CA LEU A 53 -1.18 18.25 -4.51
C LEU A 53 -0.51 17.89 -5.85
N PRO A 54 -1.21 18.08 -6.98
CA PRO A 54 -0.62 17.88 -8.29
C PRO A 54 0.68 18.68 -8.37
N SER A 55 1.80 17.98 -8.58
CA SER A 55 3.04 18.66 -8.93
C SER A 55 2.79 19.38 -10.26
N LYS A 56 3.35 20.58 -10.45
CA LYS A 56 3.28 21.24 -11.75
C LYS A 56 3.78 20.25 -12.80
N PRO A 57 3.05 20.03 -13.91
CA PRO A 57 3.32 18.98 -14.89
C PRO A 57 4.70 19.05 -15.53
N ASP A 58 5.43 20.16 -15.31
CA ASP A 58 6.73 20.44 -15.92
C ASP A 58 7.86 20.61 -14.89
N SER A 59 7.77 19.96 -13.73
CA SER A 59 8.86 20.08 -12.75
C SER A 59 10.17 19.40 -13.21
N GLY A 60 10.12 18.52 -14.23
CA GLY A 60 11.28 17.75 -14.72
C GLY A 60 11.95 16.84 -13.67
N LYS A 61 11.42 16.80 -12.44
CA LYS A 61 12.03 16.10 -11.31
C LYS A 61 11.62 14.63 -11.37
N LYS A 62 12.53 13.81 -11.89
CA LYS A 62 12.46 12.35 -11.70
C LYS A 62 12.38 12.04 -10.21
N ARG A 63 11.40 11.23 -9.80
CA ARG A 63 11.30 10.77 -8.41
C ARG A 63 12.39 9.73 -8.16
N VAL A 64 13.28 10.03 -7.20
CA VAL A 64 14.37 9.14 -6.80
C VAL A 64 14.01 8.45 -5.50
N ALA A 65 14.44 7.20 -5.34
CA ALA A 65 14.33 6.48 -4.08
C ALA A 65 15.02 7.25 -2.96
N LYS A 66 14.35 7.34 -1.81
CA LYS A 66 14.90 7.99 -0.62
C LYS A 66 15.63 6.95 0.23
N PRO A 67 16.74 7.32 0.89
CA PRO A 67 17.35 6.46 1.90
C PRO A 67 16.32 6.14 3.00
N VAL A 68 16.18 4.87 3.31
CA VAL A 68 15.34 4.38 4.41
C VAL A 68 16.27 3.96 5.53
N LYS A 69 16.06 4.51 6.72
CA LYS A 69 16.81 4.13 7.91
C LYS A 69 16.23 2.84 8.48
N ASP A 70 17.04 2.13 9.25
CA ASP A 70 16.60 0.99 10.05
C ASP A 70 16.02 -0.19 9.25
N ILE A 71 16.50 -0.40 8.01
CA ILE A 71 16.20 -1.62 7.26
C ILE A 71 16.97 -2.80 7.90
N PRO A 72 16.32 -3.92 8.23
CA PRO A 72 17.01 -5.13 8.69
C PRO A 72 18.07 -5.59 7.69
N THR A 73 19.27 -5.92 8.19
CA THR A 73 20.39 -6.41 7.36
C THR A 73 20.35 -7.92 7.14
N GLN A 74 19.53 -8.62 7.91
CA GLN A 74 19.27 -10.05 7.81
C GLN A 74 17.76 -10.27 7.80
N VAL A 75 17.31 -11.24 7.01
CA VAL A 75 15.92 -11.66 6.90
C VAL A 75 15.88 -13.16 7.11
N ASP A 76 14.87 -13.65 7.82
CA ASP A 76 14.70 -15.08 8.04
C ASP A 76 14.22 -15.77 6.76
N PHE A 77 13.47 -15.04 5.94
CA PHE A 77 12.99 -15.49 4.65
C PHE A 77 12.92 -14.37 3.61
N GLU A 78 13.07 -14.75 2.34
CA GLU A 78 12.95 -13.85 1.19
C GLU A 78 11.96 -14.42 0.16
N LEU A 79 10.88 -13.69 -0.12
CA LEU A 79 10.01 -13.93 -1.26
C LEU A 79 10.49 -13.09 -2.46
N ARG A 80 10.81 -13.77 -3.56
CA ARG A 80 11.07 -13.12 -4.85
C ARG A 80 9.80 -13.03 -5.66
N TYR A 81 9.48 -11.83 -6.12
CA TYR A 81 8.26 -11.59 -6.88
C TYR A 81 8.49 -10.59 -8.01
N THR A 82 7.99 -10.90 -9.20
CA THR A 82 8.09 -10.00 -10.37
C THR A 82 6.69 -9.67 -10.86
N PRO A 83 6.09 -8.56 -10.39
CA PRO A 83 4.77 -8.14 -10.83
C PRO A 83 4.81 -7.62 -12.27
N SER A 84 3.97 -8.19 -13.13
CA SER A 84 3.80 -7.74 -14.52
C SER A 84 2.74 -6.65 -14.65
N ALA A 85 2.72 -5.93 -15.78
CA ALA A 85 1.63 -4.98 -16.07
C ALA A 85 0.23 -5.65 -16.02
N ILE A 86 0.13 -6.92 -16.43
CA ILE A 86 -1.12 -7.70 -16.35
C ILE A 86 -1.50 -7.95 -14.88
N THR A 87 -0.52 -8.24 -14.03
CA THR A 87 -0.71 -8.39 -12.59
C THR A 87 -1.28 -7.09 -12.00
N LEU A 88 -0.66 -5.94 -12.32
CA LEU A 88 -1.08 -4.64 -11.82
C LEU A 88 -2.51 -4.29 -12.28
N PHE A 89 -2.82 -4.53 -13.56
CA PHE A 89 -4.16 -4.32 -14.10
C PHE A 89 -5.22 -5.16 -13.36
N ARG A 90 -4.99 -6.47 -13.22
CA ARG A 90 -5.92 -7.38 -12.53
C ARG A 90 -6.10 -6.99 -11.07
N PHE A 91 -5.01 -6.63 -10.40
CA PHE A 91 -5.07 -6.22 -9.00
C PHE A 91 -5.83 -4.90 -8.83
N SER A 92 -5.58 -3.90 -9.68
CA SER A 92 -6.36 -2.65 -9.75
C SER A 92 -7.86 -2.90 -9.88
N ALA A 93 -8.27 -3.84 -10.74
CA ALA A 93 -9.67 -4.24 -10.88
C ALA A 93 -10.21 -4.90 -9.60
N LEU A 94 -9.45 -5.82 -9.00
CA LEU A 94 -9.86 -6.56 -7.80
C LEU A 94 -10.13 -5.64 -6.60
N ILE A 95 -9.30 -4.61 -6.43
CA ILE A 95 -9.41 -3.69 -5.28
C ILE A 95 -10.15 -2.39 -5.62
N PHE A 96 -10.75 -2.30 -6.82
CA PHE A 96 -11.41 -1.08 -7.33
C PHE A 96 -10.52 0.17 -7.23
N ASN A 97 -9.24 0.03 -7.53
CA ASN A 97 -8.26 1.10 -7.51
C ASN A 97 -7.61 1.27 -8.89
N ALA A 98 -8.27 2.03 -9.76
CA ALA A 98 -7.85 2.29 -11.13
C ALA A 98 -6.95 3.53 -11.26
N HIS A 99 -5.98 3.72 -10.37
CA HIS A 99 -5.06 4.85 -10.46
C HIS A 99 -4.08 4.68 -11.65
N TYR A 100 -3.93 5.73 -12.47
CA TYR A 100 -3.09 5.71 -13.67
C TYR A 100 -1.63 5.30 -13.46
N ILE A 101 -1.02 5.55 -12.31
CA ILE A 101 0.36 5.11 -12.02
C ILE A 101 0.55 3.58 -12.06
N HIS A 102 -0.54 2.81 -12.00
CA HIS A 102 -0.54 1.35 -12.09
C HIS A 102 -0.95 0.82 -13.47
N LEU A 103 -1.48 1.68 -14.36
CA LEU A 103 -2.18 1.28 -15.58
C LEU A 103 -1.61 1.94 -16.85
N ASP A 104 -1.19 3.20 -16.75
CA ASP A 104 -0.79 4.03 -17.88
C ASP A 104 0.68 4.44 -17.72
N ARG A 105 1.52 3.89 -18.60
CA ARG A 105 2.98 4.10 -18.56
C ARG A 105 3.36 5.53 -18.93
N SER A 106 2.68 6.12 -19.91
CA SER A 106 2.90 7.52 -20.30
C SER A 106 2.56 8.46 -19.16
N TYR A 107 1.42 8.28 -18.50
CA TYR A 107 1.07 9.05 -17.31
C TYR A 107 2.08 8.85 -16.18
N ALA A 108 2.45 7.60 -15.87
CA ALA A 108 3.40 7.30 -14.81
C ALA A 108 4.75 8.00 -15.03
N GLN A 109 5.22 8.04 -16.28
CA GLN A 109 6.51 8.61 -16.66
C GLN A 109 6.47 10.12 -16.84
N GLU A 110 5.55 10.60 -17.68
CA GLU A 110 5.52 11.98 -18.16
C GLU A 110 4.81 12.92 -17.17
N VAL A 111 3.79 12.44 -16.47
CA VAL A 111 2.98 13.25 -15.55
C VAL A 111 3.40 13.04 -14.10
N ALA A 112 3.54 11.78 -13.67
CA ALA A 112 3.85 11.45 -12.28
C ALA A 112 5.36 11.39 -11.98
N GLY A 113 6.21 11.36 -13.01
CA GLY A 113 7.68 11.42 -12.88
C GLY A 113 8.35 10.14 -12.37
N TYR A 114 7.68 8.99 -12.50
CA TYR A 114 8.21 7.68 -12.16
C TYR A 114 8.92 7.02 -13.34
N PRO A 115 9.85 6.08 -13.12
CA PRO A 115 10.55 5.42 -14.22
C PRO A 115 9.67 4.47 -15.04
N ASP A 116 8.61 3.90 -14.46
CA ASP A 116 7.62 3.03 -15.12
C ASP A 116 6.39 2.92 -14.20
N LEU A 117 5.45 2.02 -14.52
CA LEU A 117 4.32 1.66 -13.67
C LEU A 117 4.79 1.24 -12.28
N LEU A 118 4.02 1.65 -11.28
CA LEU A 118 4.29 1.33 -9.89
C LEU A 118 3.50 0.12 -9.43
N VAL A 119 4.12 -0.69 -8.59
CA VAL A 119 3.45 -1.76 -7.84
C VAL A 119 2.63 -1.13 -6.71
N HIS A 120 1.41 -1.62 -6.48
CA HIS A 120 0.58 -1.15 -5.36
C HIS A 120 1.26 -1.48 -4.04
N GLY A 121 1.39 -0.51 -3.12
CA GLY A 121 1.95 -0.79 -1.79
C GLY A 121 1.17 -1.88 -1.03
N VAL A 122 -0.16 -1.92 -1.19
CA VAL A 122 -1.02 -2.98 -0.63
C VAL A 122 -0.79 -4.35 -1.27
N LEU A 123 -0.32 -4.43 -2.52
CA LEU A 123 0.05 -5.70 -3.16
C LEU A 123 1.33 -6.24 -2.52
N SER A 124 2.34 -5.40 -2.31
CA SER A 124 3.57 -5.79 -1.61
C SER A 124 3.28 -6.23 -0.18
N ALA A 125 2.42 -5.50 0.53
CA ALA A 125 1.97 -5.85 1.87
C ALA A 125 1.24 -7.21 1.91
N LEU A 126 0.35 -7.47 0.93
CA LEU A 126 -0.32 -8.76 0.79
C LEU A 126 0.67 -9.90 0.54
N LYS A 127 1.73 -9.66 -0.26
CA LYS A 127 2.77 -10.67 -0.53
C LYS A 127 3.64 -10.97 0.68
N LEU A 128 3.97 -9.97 1.49
CA LEU A 128 4.63 -10.19 2.79
C LEU A 128 3.75 -11.03 3.72
N LEU A 129 2.45 -10.73 3.77
CA LEU A 129 1.51 -11.48 4.59
C LEU A 129 1.37 -12.94 4.14
N GLU A 130 1.23 -13.15 2.82
CA GLU A 130 1.15 -14.48 2.21
C GLU A 130 2.40 -15.30 2.52
N ALA A 131 3.60 -14.71 2.38
CA ALA A 131 4.87 -15.35 2.72
C ALA A 131 4.91 -15.76 4.19
N PHE A 132 4.60 -14.84 5.11
CA PHE A 132 4.59 -15.12 6.54
C PHE A 132 3.63 -16.26 6.90
N THR A 133 2.40 -16.23 6.40
CA THR A 133 1.38 -17.26 6.71
C THR A 133 1.70 -18.61 6.08
N THR A 134 2.39 -18.63 4.94
CA THR A 134 2.82 -19.87 4.29
C THR A 134 3.93 -20.56 5.07
N LEU A 135 4.85 -19.78 5.64
CA LEU A 135 5.97 -20.30 6.43
C LEU A 135 5.57 -20.68 7.85
N ASN A 136 4.51 -20.06 8.37
CA ASN A 136 4.05 -20.23 9.74
C ASN A 136 2.57 -20.67 9.78
N PRO A 137 2.21 -21.82 9.17
CA PRO A 137 0.81 -22.24 9.06
C PRO A 137 0.14 -22.51 10.41
N GLU A 138 0.95 -22.83 11.44
CA GLU A 138 0.48 -23.11 12.80
C GLU A 138 0.26 -21.82 13.62
N LEU A 139 0.73 -20.66 13.14
CA LEU A 139 0.63 -19.41 13.88
C LEU A 139 -0.63 -18.63 13.48
N SER A 140 -1.27 -18.04 14.48
CA SER A 140 -2.39 -17.11 14.27
C SER A 140 -1.88 -15.67 14.25
N LEU A 141 -1.91 -15.04 13.07
CA LEU A 141 -1.56 -13.63 12.93
C LEU A 141 -2.52 -12.74 13.75
N LYS A 142 -1.96 -11.93 14.66
CA LYS A 142 -2.73 -10.99 15.50
C LYS A 142 -2.77 -9.58 14.96
N SER A 143 -1.65 -9.11 14.42
CA SER A 143 -1.50 -7.78 13.85
C SER A 143 -0.48 -7.81 12.73
N PHE A 144 -0.63 -6.87 11.79
CA PHE A 144 0.32 -6.62 10.72
C PHE A 144 0.30 -5.13 10.40
N GLU A 145 1.47 -4.50 10.51
CA GLU A 145 1.67 -3.09 10.18
C GLU A 145 2.72 -2.99 9.07
N TYR A 146 2.49 -2.11 8.11
CA TYR A 146 3.44 -1.86 7.03
C TYR A 146 3.45 -0.39 6.63
N ARG A 147 4.57 0.02 6.01
CA ARG A 147 4.72 1.33 5.40
C ARG A 147 5.47 1.19 4.07
N ALA A 148 4.86 1.69 2.99
CA ALA A 148 5.53 1.76 1.69
C ALA A 148 6.49 2.97 1.66
N HIS A 149 7.79 2.73 1.78
CA HIS A 149 8.80 3.79 1.83
C HIS A 149 9.26 4.27 0.45
N ASN A 150 9.50 3.34 -0.47
CA ASN A 150 9.95 3.60 -1.83
C ASN A 150 9.05 2.89 -2.85
N PRO A 151 8.88 3.45 -4.05
CA PRO A 151 8.13 2.81 -5.10
C PRO A 151 8.84 1.53 -5.60
N MET A 152 8.07 0.47 -5.79
CA MET A 152 8.49 -0.73 -6.52
C MET A 152 7.99 -0.61 -7.96
N ILE A 153 8.78 -1.11 -8.92
CA ILE A 153 8.57 -0.86 -10.35
C ILE A 153 8.19 -2.17 -11.04
N VAL A 154 7.22 -2.09 -11.96
CA VAL A 154 6.77 -3.23 -12.78
C VAL A 154 7.93 -3.95 -13.48
N ASP A 155 7.76 -5.26 -13.70
CA ASP A 155 8.69 -6.13 -14.42
C ASP A 155 10.12 -6.20 -13.81
N ARG A 156 10.28 -5.81 -12.55
CA ARG A 156 11.52 -5.98 -11.78
C ARG A 156 11.35 -7.05 -10.72
N CYS A 157 12.43 -7.78 -10.45
CA CYS A 157 12.44 -8.75 -9.36
C CYS A 157 12.52 -7.99 -8.03
N ASP A 158 11.43 -8.08 -7.27
CA ASP A 158 11.33 -7.51 -5.94
C ASP A 158 11.69 -8.57 -4.90
N HIS A 159 12.43 -8.15 -3.88
CA HIS A 159 12.87 -8.97 -2.76
C HIS A 159 12.09 -8.56 -1.51
N LEU A 160 11.17 -9.42 -1.07
CA LEU A 160 10.30 -9.18 0.08
C LEU A 160 10.78 -10.03 1.25
N GLY A 161 11.45 -9.39 2.21
CA GLY A 161 11.98 -10.02 3.42
C GLY A 161 10.95 -10.10 4.54
N VAL A 162 10.91 -11.25 5.23
CA VAL A 162 10.17 -11.46 6.49
C VAL A 162 11.16 -11.85 7.57
#